data_AF-A0A1F7UMN0-F1
#
_entry.id   AF-A0A1F7UMN0-F1
#
_cell.length_a   1.000
_cell.length_b   1.000
_cell.length_c   1.000
_cell.angle_alpha   90.00
_cell.angle_beta   90.00
_cell.angle_gamma   90.00
#
_symmetry.space_group_name_H-M   'P 1'
#
loop_
_entity.id
_entity.type
_entity.pdbx_description
1 polymer ?
#
loop_
_entity_poly.entity_id
_entity_poly.type
_entity_poly.pdbx_seq_one_letter_code
_entity_poly.pdbx_strand_id
1 'polypeptide(L)'
;MKRLLTVLATFSLILPGAVYAATLDQNTSKVAAEKTALNADGIDNARVVVALKDTNLGSIVGATVTLTSSRGSIDEIRIEHSTTDMFGKAYFRVFSLKDGTSVFSATANGIPLTSTATIAWSGGLSFPLVTGDLIKLADDGDLSTQPDTAVYYYAKNGKRYVFPNDKCFFTWYPDFSKVQIIPGDQMSLIPIGGNVTYHPGVKMVKFQTDVKTYAVSRGGTLRWVKTEEAARGMYGLEWNTKVDDINEAFYVNYTFGWPIEYGFDYAPDVVRNSVNSIDYDKGLE
;
A
#
# COMPACT_ATOMS: atom_id res chain seq x y z
N MET A 1 14.83 -31.42 80.18
CA MET A 1 14.48 -30.17 79.46
C MET A 1 15.32 -30.10 78.19
N LYS A 2 14.70 -30.26 77.01
CA LYS A 2 15.37 -30.21 75.69
C LYS A 2 15.71 -28.75 75.34
N ARG A 3 16.95 -28.46 74.94
CA ARG A 3 17.36 -27.16 74.39
C ARG A 3 16.93 -27.08 72.92
N LEU A 4 16.10 -26.10 72.58
CA LEU A 4 15.69 -25.80 71.20
C LEU A 4 16.75 -24.86 70.58
N LEU A 5 17.44 -25.34 69.55
CA LEU A 5 18.38 -24.56 68.74
C LEU A 5 17.59 -23.92 67.59
N THR A 6 17.40 -22.60 67.61
CA THR A 6 16.75 -21.90 66.49
C THR A 6 17.82 -21.50 65.48
N VAL A 7 17.82 -22.17 64.33
CA VAL A 7 18.65 -21.83 63.16
C VAL A 7 17.98 -20.69 62.41
N LEU A 8 18.60 -19.51 62.37
CA LEU A 8 18.19 -18.42 61.48
C LEU A 8 18.67 -18.74 60.06
N ALA A 9 17.76 -19.15 59.18
CA ALA A 9 18.03 -19.24 57.75
C ALA A 9 17.83 -17.85 57.12
N THR A 10 18.92 -17.20 56.70
CA THR A 10 18.85 -15.97 55.91
C THR A 10 18.50 -16.33 54.48
N PHE A 11 17.25 -16.04 54.08
CA PHE A 11 16.79 -16.14 52.71
C PHE A 11 17.21 -14.86 51.97
N SER A 12 18.29 -14.91 51.18
CA SER A 12 18.64 -13.82 50.26
C SER A 12 17.64 -13.80 49.11
N LEU A 13 16.70 -12.85 49.13
CA LEU A 13 15.94 -12.47 47.94
C LEU A 13 16.92 -11.87 46.92
N ILE A 14 17.17 -12.58 45.83
CA ILE A 14 17.73 -11.97 44.62
C ILE A 14 16.57 -11.20 43.99
N LEU A 15 16.54 -9.88 44.21
CA LEU A 15 15.68 -9.00 43.41
C LEU A 15 16.11 -9.15 41.94
N PRO A 16 15.20 -9.41 40.98
CA PRO A 16 15.55 -9.30 39.58
C PRO A 16 16.01 -7.86 39.35
N GLY A 17 17.29 -7.68 39.04
CA GLY A 17 17.84 -6.37 38.73
C GLY A 17 17.02 -5.73 37.62
N ALA A 18 16.65 -4.47 37.79
CA ALA A 18 16.02 -3.70 36.73
C ALA A 18 16.96 -3.76 35.51
N VAL A 19 16.52 -4.45 34.45
CA VAL A 19 17.19 -4.35 33.14
C VAL A 19 16.87 -2.95 32.66
N TYR A 20 17.78 -2.01 32.90
CA TYR A 20 17.69 -0.69 32.30
C TYR A 20 17.69 -0.89 30.79
N ALA A 21 16.67 -0.37 30.11
CA ALA A 21 16.68 -0.33 28.66
C ALA A 21 17.97 0.36 28.20
N ALA A 22 18.72 -0.27 27.31
CA ALA A 22 19.96 0.28 26.79
C ALA A 22 19.70 1.70 26.25
N THR A 23 20.48 2.68 26.73
CA THR A 23 20.28 4.08 26.37
C THR A 23 20.85 4.33 24.98
N LEU A 24 20.01 4.79 24.05
CA LEU A 24 20.42 5.10 22.68
C LEU A 24 21.51 6.17 22.62
N ASP A 25 22.60 5.87 21.93
CA ASP A 25 23.60 6.85 21.51
C ASP A 25 23.39 7.19 20.04
N GLN A 26 22.90 8.41 19.80
CA GLN A 26 22.54 8.90 18.46
C GLN A 26 23.76 9.12 17.57
N ASN A 27 24.94 9.36 18.14
CA ASN A 27 26.16 9.72 17.39
C ASN A 27 26.94 8.50 16.92
N THR A 28 26.88 7.41 17.68
CA THR A 28 27.53 6.14 17.31
C THR A 28 26.61 5.24 16.48
N SER A 29 25.29 5.39 16.63
CA SER A 29 24.31 4.74 15.76
C SER A 29 24.46 5.20 14.30
N LYS A 30 24.15 4.32 13.34
CA LYS A 30 24.39 4.55 11.90
C LYS A 30 23.16 4.27 11.06
N VAL A 31 23.00 5.09 10.02
CA VAL A 31 22.08 4.87 8.90
C VAL A 31 22.94 4.76 7.65
N ALA A 32 22.89 3.64 6.94
CA ALA A 32 23.72 3.39 5.77
C ALA A 32 22.91 2.74 4.65
N ALA A 33 23.13 3.16 3.41
CA ALA A 33 22.54 2.53 2.22
C ALA A 33 23.57 1.61 1.54
N GLU A 34 23.11 0.48 1.02
CA GLU A 34 23.96 -0.46 0.25
C GLU A 34 24.51 0.15 -1.05
N LYS A 35 23.78 1.11 -1.63
CA LYS A 35 24.17 1.87 -2.82
C LYS A 35 23.86 3.34 -2.59
N THR A 36 24.66 4.23 -3.17
CA THR A 36 24.48 5.68 -3.09
C THR A 36 23.99 6.30 -4.41
N ALA A 37 23.86 5.50 -5.47
CA ALA A 37 23.32 5.90 -6.75
C ALA A 37 22.48 4.75 -7.33
N LEU A 38 21.30 5.08 -7.85
CA LEU A 38 20.30 4.13 -8.35
C LEU A 38 19.55 4.73 -9.54
N ASN A 39 19.01 3.85 -10.40
CA ASN A 39 18.02 4.28 -11.38
C ASN A 39 16.70 4.61 -10.69
N ALA A 40 16.03 5.67 -11.15
CA ALA A 40 14.74 6.10 -10.64
C ALA A 40 13.58 5.45 -11.43
N ASP A 41 13.64 4.13 -11.60
CA ASP A 41 12.70 3.34 -12.42
C ASP A 41 11.68 2.53 -11.60
N GLY A 42 11.63 2.74 -10.28
CA GLY A 42 10.76 2.00 -9.37
C GLY A 42 11.10 0.51 -9.22
N ILE A 43 12.17 0.03 -9.87
CA ILE A 43 12.64 -1.35 -9.86
C ILE A 43 14.01 -1.43 -9.18
N ASP A 44 14.98 -0.63 -9.61
CA ASP A 44 16.27 -0.51 -8.96
C ASP A 44 16.10 0.08 -7.56
N ASN A 45 16.84 -0.51 -6.63
CA ASN A 45 16.63 -0.30 -5.22
C ASN A 45 17.90 -0.58 -4.41
N ALA A 46 17.90 -0.07 -3.19
CA ALA A 46 18.90 -0.37 -2.18
C ALA A 46 18.22 -0.69 -0.86
N ARG A 47 18.90 -1.50 -0.04
CA ARG A 47 18.55 -1.61 1.38
C ARG A 47 19.25 -0.49 2.14
N VAL A 48 18.48 0.19 2.99
CA VAL A 48 18.96 1.09 4.04
C VAL A 48 18.95 0.31 5.35
N VAL A 49 20.11 0.24 5.99
CA VAL A 49 20.35 -0.45 7.26
C VAL A 49 20.51 0.59 8.35
N VAL A 50 19.69 0.48 9.40
CA VAL A 50 19.81 1.29 10.61
C VAL A 50 20.41 0.41 11.71
N ALA A 51 21.61 0.75 12.17
CA ALA A 51 22.32 0.04 13.23
C ALA A 51 22.35 0.90 14.50
N LEU A 52 21.77 0.40 15.58
CA LEU A 52 21.64 1.12 16.84
C LEU A 52 22.70 0.69 17.86
N LYS A 53 23.32 1.69 18.47
CA LYS A 53 24.31 1.54 19.53
C LYS A 53 23.89 2.30 20.79
N ASP A 54 24.24 1.73 21.94
CA ASP A 54 24.19 2.44 23.21
C ASP A 54 25.50 3.19 23.49
N THR A 55 25.54 3.93 24.59
CA THR A 55 26.72 4.71 25.00
C THR A 55 27.95 3.84 25.32
N ASN A 56 27.78 2.52 25.47
CA ASN A 56 28.84 1.56 25.71
C ASN A 56 29.21 0.77 24.44
N LEU A 57 28.74 1.21 23.27
CA LEU A 57 28.90 0.53 21.97
C LEU A 57 28.20 -0.85 21.88
N GLY A 58 27.34 -1.16 22.84
CA GLY A 58 26.44 -2.32 22.82
C GLY A 58 25.36 -2.17 21.76
N SER A 59 24.91 -3.29 21.19
CA SER A 59 23.80 -3.27 20.23
C SER A 59 22.46 -3.19 20.96
N ILE A 60 21.56 -2.33 20.48
CA ILE A 60 20.22 -2.19 21.07
C ILE A 60 19.26 -3.11 20.32
N VAL A 61 18.75 -4.14 20.99
CA VAL A 61 17.85 -5.16 20.43
C VAL A 61 16.39 -4.82 20.72
N GLY A 62 15.48 -5.08 19.78
CA GLY A 62 14.03 -4.91 19.95
C GLY A 62 13.53 -3.46 19.91
N ALA A 63 14.38 -2.49 19.57
CA ALA A 63 13.96 -1.10 19.39
C ALA A 63 13.15 -0.95 18.10
N THR A 64 12.08 -0.17 18.12
CA THR A 64 11.29 0.15 16.92
C THR A 64 11.97 1.28 16.16
N VAL A 65 12.19 1.09 14.86
CA VAL A 65 12.84 2.04 13.96
C VAL A 65 11.86 2.48 12.88
N THR A 66 11.82 3.78 12.64
CA THR A 66 11.10 4.39 11.50
C THR A 66 12.12 5.07 10.60
N LEU A 67 12.02 4.83 9.29
CA LEU A 67 12.82 5.51 8.27
C LEU A 67 11.95 6.51 7.50
N THR A 68 12.47 7.70 7.23
CA THR A 68 11.80 8.73 6.41
C THR A 68 12.72 9.22 5.31
N SER A 69 12.15 9.62 4.17
CA SER A 69 12.86 10.31 3.09
C SER A 69 12.65 11.82 3.18
N SER A 70 13.69 12.60 2.88
CA SER A 70 13.60 14.04 2.68
C SER A 70 12.67 14.46 1.55
N ARG A 71 12.31 13.54 0.63
CA ARG A 71 11.39 13.78 -0.50
C ARG A 71 9.97 13.27 -0.24
N GLY A 72 9.67 12.88 1.01
CA GLY A 72 8.33 12.40 1.40
C GLY A 72 7.89 11.18 0.60
N SER A 73 6.63 11.18 0.15
CA SER A 73 6.01 10.07 -0.60
C SER A 73 6.45 9.97 -2.07
N ILE A 74 7.37 10.84 -2.53
CA ILE A 74 7.99 10.68 -3.85
C ILE A 74 8.86 9.42 -3.90
N ASP A 75 9.44 9.03 -2.76
CA ASP A 75 10.19 7.79 -2.62
C ASP A 75 9.35 6.73 -1.90
N GLU A 76 9.41 5.49 -2.37
CA GLU A 76 8.74 4.35 -1.73
C GLU A 76 9.71 3.70 -0.72
N ILE A 77 9.27 3.58 0.53
CA ILE A 77 9.99 2.83 1.57
C ILE A 77 9.19 1.58 1.91
N ARG A 78 9.73 0.40 1.59
CA ARG A 78 9.18 -0.89 1.99
C ARG A 78 9.89 -1.38 3.25
N ILE A 79 9.11 -1.64 4.29
CA ILE A 79 9.62 -2.15 5.57
C ILE A 79 9.94 -3.64 5.38
N GLU A 80 11.21 -4.02 5.53
CA GLU A 80 11.59 -5.43 5.60
C GLU A 80 11.60 -5.90 7.06
N HIS A 81 12.15 -5.08 7.95
CA HIS A 81 12.18 -5.34 9.38
C HIS A 81 12.34 -4.02 10.15
N SER A 82 11.27 -3.57 10.82
CA SER A 82 11.25 -2.27 11.52
C SER A 82 11.75 -2.34 12.96
N THR A 83 11.87 -3.51 13.57
CA THR A 83 12.46 -3.66 14.91
C THR A 83 13.95 -4.00 14.81
N THR A 84 14.77 -3.74 15.82
CA THR A 84 16.18 -4.15 15.75
C THR A 84 16.36 -5.62 16.09
N ASP A 85 17.12 -6.34 15.25
CA ASP A 85 17.49 -7.74 15.44
C ASP A 85 18.52 -7.93 16.59
N MET A 86 18.99 -9.17 16.80
CA MET A 86 19.99 -9.48 17.82
C MET A 86 21.34 -8.75 17.64
N PHE A 87 21.60 -8.18 16.46
CA PHE A 87 22.78 -7.38 16.16
C PHE A 87 22.51 -5.88 16.26
N GLY A 88 21.30 -5.48 16.61
CA GLY A 88 20.88 -4.09 16.73
C GLY A 88 20.52 -3.44 15.39
N LYS A 89 20.09 -4.21 14.39
CA LYS A 89 19.84 -3.72 13.03
C LYS A 89 18.37 -3.80 12.62
N ALA A 90 17.91 -2.76 11.94
CA ALA A 90 16.63 -2.69 11.21
C ALA A 90 16.88 -2.47 9.71
N TYR A 91 15.96 -2.93 8.87
CA TYR A 91 16.15 -3.02 7.41
C TYR A 91 14.94 -2.46 6.65
N PHE A 92 15.23 -1.58 5.70
CA PHE A 92 14.25 -0.94 4.83
C PHE A 92 14.73 -1.02 3.39
N ARG A 93 13.83 -1.25 2.45
CA ARG A 93 14.14 -1.18 1.01
C ARG A 93 13.54 0.08 0.42
N VAL A 94 14.33 0.82 -0.35
CA VAL A 94 13.93 2.12 -0.89
C VAL A 94 13.96 2.12 -2.42
N PHE A 95 12.98 2.80 -3.01
CA PHE A 95 12.79 2.95 -4.46
C PHE A 95 12.43 4.40 -4.78
N SER A 96 12.66 4.85 -6.01
CA SER A 96 12.15 6.13 -6.50
C SER A 96 11.75 6.04 -7.96
N LEU A 97 10.83 6.89 -8.37
CA LEU A 97 10.42 7.10 -9.77
C LEU A 97 10.84 8.45 -10.33
N LYS A 98 11.45 9.28 -9.50
CA LYS A 98 11.79 10.67 -9.83
C LYS A 98 13.26 10.91 -9.57
N ASP A 99 13.90 11.54 -10.53
CA ASP A 99 15.28 12.01 -10.39
C ASP A 99 15.42 12.97 -9.21
N GLY A 100 16.59 12.95 -8.58
CA GLY A 100 16.90 13.82 -7.45
C GLY A 100 17.78 13.14 -6.42
N THR A 101 17.95 13.78 -5.27
CA THR A 101 18.73 13.22 -4.16
C THR A 101 17.85 13.08 -2.93
N SER A 102 17.79 11.88 -2.38
CA SER A 102 17.07 11.58 -1.15
C SER A 102 18.05 11.48 0.01
N VAL A 103 17.71 12.11 1.12
CA VAL A 103 18.36 11.92 2.42
C VAL A 103 17.41 11.13 3.30
N PHE A 104 17.84 9.94 3.70
CA PHE A 104 17.10 9.06 4.58
C PHE A 104 17.53 9.28 6.03
N SER A 105 16.54 9.60 6.86
CA SER A 105 16.70 9.83 8.30
C SER A 105 15.93 8.77 9.07
N ALA A 106 16.45 8.36 10.23
CA ALA A 106 15.81 7.35 11.06
C ALA A 106 15.50 7.88 12.46
N THR A 107 14.41 7.38 13.05
CA THR A 107 14.13 7.51 14.49
C THR A 107 14.10 6.13 15.12
N ALA A 108 14.59 6.00 16.36
CA ALA A 108 14.53 4.80 17.16
C ALA A 108 13.73 5.08 18.43
N ASN A 109 12.62 4.37 18.63
CA ASN A 109 11.63 4.61 19.69
C ASN A 109 11.21 6.09 19.78
N GLY A 110 11.08 6.77 18.63
CA GLY A 110 10.74 8.19 18.52
C GLY A 110 11.90 9.17 18.67
N ILE A 111 13.10 8.71 19.02
CA ILE A 111 14.30 9.55 19.15
C ILE A 111 15.01 9.61 17.79
N PRO A 112 15.26 10.79 17.21
CA PRO A 112 15.98 10.91 15.94
C PRO A 112 17.45 10.50 16.06
N LEU A 113 17.99 9.91 15.00
CA LEU A 113 19.43 9.68 14.86
C LEU A 113 20.08 10.88 14.16
N THR A 114 21.37 11.12 14.43
CA THR A 114 22.14 12.17 13.73
C THR A 114 22.71 11.67 12.40
N SER A 115 22.95 10.36 12.28
CA SER A 115 23.38 9.74 11.02
C SER A 115 22.24 9.69 10.00
N THR A 116 22.58 9.98 8.74
CA THR A 116 21.68 9.86 7.58
C THR A 116 22.35 9.06 6.47
N ALA A 117 21.55 8.54 5.53
CA ALA A 117 22.05 7.93 4.30
C ALA A 117 21.56 8.73 3.10
N THR A 118 22.42 8.98 2.12
CA THR A 118 22.09 9.75 0.92
C THR A 118 22.15 8.87 -0.31
N ILE A 119 21.13 8.97 -1.17
CA ILE A 119 21.05 8.27 -2.45
C ILE A 119 20.71 9.28 -3.56
N ALA A 120 21.46 9.23 -4.66
CA ALA A 120 21.15 9.93 -5.89
C ALA A 120 20.34 9.03 -6.85
N TRP A 121 19.30 9.60 -7.44
CA TRP A 121 18.36 8.94 -8.36
C TRP A 121 18.42 9.60 -9.73
N SER A 122 18.51 8.81 -10.79
CA SER A 122 18.58 9.29 -12.18
C SER A 122 17.82 8.39 -13.15
N GLY A 123 17.39 8.94 -14.29
CA GLY A 123 16.73 8.17 -15.35
C GLY A 123 15.25 7.84 -15.07
N GLY A 124 14.60 8.63 -14.23
CA GLY A 124 13.20 8.46 -13.85
C GLY A 124 12.21 9.23 -14.72
N LEU A 125 10.97 9.26 -14.25
CA LEU A 125 9.83 9.84 -14.95
C LEU A 125 10.02 11.34 -15.18
N SER A 126 10.22 11.72 -16.44
CA SER A 126 10.20 13.10 -16.90
C SER A 126 8.83 13.54 -17.43
N PHE A 127 7.95 12.59 -17.78
CA PHE A 127 6.58 12.92 -18.17
C PHE A 127 5.81 13.56 -16.99
N PRO A 128 5.12 14.70 -17.19
CA PRO A 128 4.48 15.45 -16.12
C PRO A 128 3.16 14.79 -15.70
N LEU A 129 3.27 13.74 -14.87
CA LEU A 129 2.10 13.08 -14.27
C LEU A 129 1.76 13.68 -12.91
N VAL A 130 0.46 13.82 -12.67
CA VAL A 130 -0.13 14.12 -11.36
C VAL A 130 -1.04 12.98 -10.94
N THR A 131 -1.14 12.77 -9.62
CA THR A 131 -2.07 11.80 -9.04
C THR A 131 -3.47 11.99 -9.62
N GLY A 132 -4.08 10.90 -10.08
CA GLY A 132 -5.40 10.92 -10.69
C GLY A 132 -5.40 10.90 -12.22
N ASP A 133 -4.24 11.09 -12.86
CA ASP A 133 -4.12 11.04 -14.31
C ASP A 133 -4.52 9.66 -14.85
N LEU A 134 -5.21 9.68 -15.98
CA LEU A 134 -5.52 8.50 -16.76
C LEU A 134 -4.54 8.43 -17.92
N ILE A 135 -3.85 7.31 -18.09
CA ILE A 135 -2.78 7.16 -19.06
C ILE A 135 -2.95 5.89 -19.89
N LYS A 136 -2.51 5.94 -21.14
CA LYS A 136 -2.39 4.78 -22.04
C LYS A 136 -1.18 4.95 -22.97
N LEU A 137 -0.77 3.86 -23.61
CA LEU A 137 0.19 3.93 -24.71
C LEU A 137 -0.48 4.51 -25.96
N ALA A 138 0.33 5.09 -26.85
CA ALA A 138 -0.13 5.43 -28.18
C ALA A 138 -0.58 4.17 -28.91
N ASP A 139 -1.67 4.28 -29.68
CA ASP A 139 -2.10 3.23 -30.59
C ASP A 139 -1.00 3.00 -31.63
N ASP A 140 -0.50 1.77 -31.72
CA ASP A 140 0.55 1.38 -32.66
C ASP A 140 -0.01 0.99 -34.03
N GLY A 141 -1.34 0.97 -34.19
CA GLY A 141 -2.07 0.61 -35.40
C GLY A 141 -2.08 -0.89 -35.68
N ASP A 142 -1.51 -1.72 -34.80
CA ASP A 142 -1.43 -3.16 -34.97
C ASP A 142 -2.58 -3.85 -34.23
N LEU A 143 -3.58 -4.29 -34.99
CA LEU A 143 -4.74 -5.01 -34.43
C LEU A 143 -4.37 -6.36 -33.78
N SER A 144 -3.14 -6.83 -33.93
CA SER A 144 -2.64 -8.05 -33.28
C SER A 144 -2.04 -7.79 -31.90
N THR A 145 -1.76 -6.54 -31.55
CA THR A 145 -1.30 -6.15 -30.22
C THR A 145 -2.49 -5.59 -29.42
N GLN A 146 -2.39 -5.74 -28.09
CA GLN A 146 -3.32 -5.19 -27.11
C GLN A 146 -2.68 -4.27 -26.03
N PRO A 147 -1.34 -4.12 -25.86
CA PRO A 147 -0.77 -3.27 -24.81
C PRO A 147 -1.27 -1.82 -24.79
N ASP A 148 -1.65 -1.31 -25.96
CA ASP A 148 -2.13 0.05 -26.23
C ASP A 148 -3.64 0.23 -26.03
N THR A 149 -4.39 -0.85 -25.88
CA THR A 149 -5.83 -0.83 -25.55
C THR A 149 -6.08 -0.58 -24.06
N ALA A 150 -5.10 -0.91 -23.20
CA ALA A 150 -5.23 -0.78 -21.76
C ALA A 150 -5.17 0.68 -21.31
N VAL A 151 -6.11 1.06 -20.44
CA VAL A 151 -6.09 2.34 -19.72
C VAL A 151 -5.63 2.08 -18.29
N TYR A 152 -4.83 3.00 -17.76
CA TYR A 152 -4.33 2.93 -16.40
C TYR A 152 -4.65 4.22 -15.63
N TYR A 153 -4.83 4.07 -14.33
CA TYR A 153 -4.92 5.17 -13.37
C TYR A 153 -3.56 5.36 -12.68
N TYR A 154 -2.99 6.56 -12.72
CA TYR A 154 -1.78 6.91 -11.98
C TYR A 154 -2.12 7.32 -10.55
N ALA A 155 -1.74 6.50 -9.59
CA ALA A 155 -2.11 6.63 -8.19
C ALA A 155 -1.08 7.42 -7.37
N LYS A 156 -1.50 7.85 -6.17
CA LYS A 156 -0.67 8.64 -5.25
C LYS A 156 0.62 7.95 -4.81
N ASN A 157 0.63 6.61 -4.80
CA ASN A 157 1.80 5.80 -4.48
C ASN A 157 2.81 5.68 -5.64
N GLY A 158 2.62 6.42 -6.74
CA GLY A 158 3.50 6.39 -7.91
C GLY A 158 3.30 5.17 -8.81
N LYS A 159 2.30 4.32 -8.55
CA LYS A 159 2.02 3.11 -9.34
C LYS A 159 0.86 3.34 -10.30
N ARG A 160 0.81 2.54 -11.35
CA ARG A 160 -0.34 2.49 -12.27
C ARG A 160 -1.28 1.35 -11.90
N TYR A 161 -2.57 1.63 -11.90
CA TYR A 161 -3.63 0.63 -11.68
C TYR A 161 -4.36 0.36 -12.98
N VAL A 162 -4.50 -0.90 -13.34
CA VAL A 162 -5.04 -1.33 -14.63
C VAL A 162 -6.57 -1.35 -14.59
N PHE A 163 -7.23 -0.74 -15.57
CA PHE A 163 -8.66 -1.00 -15.78
C PHE A 163 -8.83 -2.35 -16.46
N PRO A 164 -9.57 -3.31 -15.87
CA PRO A 164 -9.74 -4.64 -16.45
C PRO A 164 -10.49 -4.65 -17.80
N ASN A 165 -11.39 -3.68 -18.00
CA ASN A 165 -12.16 -3.47 -19.21
C ASN A 165 -12.83 -2.09 -19.18
N ASP A 166 -13.45 -1.74 -20.31
CA ASP A 166 -14.24 -0.52 -20.52
C ASP A 166 -15.43 -0.42 -19.56
N LYS A 167 -16.15 -1.51 -19.28
CA LYS A 167 -17.27 -1.50 -18.32
C LYS A 167 -16.85 -1.04 -16.93
N CYS A 168 -15.71 -1.54 -16.43
CA CYS A 168 -15.14 -1.09 -15.16
C CYS A 168 -14.74 0.39 -15.24
N PHE A 169 -14.06 0.80 -16.32
CA PHE A 169 -13.69 2.20 -16.55
C PHE A 169 -14.91 3.14 -16.52
N PHE A 170 -16.00 2.77 -17.20
CA PHE A 170 -17.21 3.57 -17.28
C PHE A 170 -18.00 3.66 -15.98
N THR A 171 -17.64 2.87 -14.97
CA THR A 171 -18.17 3.09 -13.61
C THR A 171 -17.47 4.25 -12.88
N TRP A 172 -16.26 4.60 -13.29
CA TRP A 172 -15.45 5.67 -12.69
C TRP A 172 -15.47 6.98 -13.51
N TYR A 173 -15.48 6.86 -14.83
CA TYR A 173 -15.36 7.99 -15.75
C TYR A 173 -16.42 7.91 -16.85
N PRO A 174 -17.01 9.04 -17.28
CA PRO A 174 -18.07 9.01 -18.28
C PRO A 174 -17.58 8.66 -19.69
N ASP A 175 -16.32 9.00 -20.00
CA ASP A 175 -15.70 8.84 -21.31
C ASP A 175 -14.16 8.81 -21.19
N PHE A 176 -13.48 8.56 -22.31
CA PHE A 176 -12.03 8.51 -22.39
C PHE A 176 -11.38 9.89 -22.62
N SER A 177 -12.12 11.01 -22.54
CA SER A 177 -11.60 12.35 -22.89
C SER A 177 -10.44 12.82 -22.02
N LYS A 178 -10.34 12.29 -20.79
CA LYS A 178 -9.27 12.59 -19.83
C LYS A 178 -8.07 11.66 -19.94
N VAL A 179 -8.11 10.65 -20.82
CA VAL A 179 -7.01 9.71 -21.00
C VAL A 179 -5.91 10.37 -21.83
N GLN A 180 -4.71 10.38 -21.26
CA GLN A 180 -3.51 10.93 -21.86
C GLN A 180 -2.68 9.82 -22.52
N ILE A 181 -2.04 10.15 -23.64
CA ILE A 181 -1.05 9.27 -24.27
C ILE A 181 0.32 9.58 -23.65
N ILE A 182 0.99 8.56 -23.15
CA ILE A 182 2.34 8.65 -22.59
C ILE A 182 3.32 7.79 -23.43
N PRO A 183 4.58 8.23 -23.61
CA PRO A 183 5.62 7.43 -24.26
C PRO A 183 5.85 6.08 -23.57
N GLY A 184 6.16 5.04 -24.34
CA GLY A 184 6.33 3.67 -23.84
C GLY A 184 7.47 3.49 -22.85
N ASP A 185 8.58 4.21 -23.05
CA ASP A 185 9.71 4.27 -22.13
C ASP A 185 9.28 4.88 -20.78
N GLN A 186 8.54 5.99 -20.80
CA GLN A 186 8.01 6.61 -19.58
C GLN A 186 6.98 5.72 -18.89
N MET A 187 6.08 5.08 -19.65
CA MET A 187 5.12 4.11 -19.14
C MET A 187 5.87 2.96 -18.44
N SER A 188 6.91 2.40 -19.04
CA SER A 188 7.64 1.24 -18.48
C SER A 188 8.23 1.49 -17.09
N LEU A 189 8.55 2.75 -16.76
CA LEU A 189 9.05 3.15 -15.44
C LEU A 189 7.97 3.06 -14.37
N ILE A 190 6.68 3.18 -14.70
CA ILE A 190 5.59 3.20 -13.72
C ILE A 190 5.19 1.76 -13.34
N PRO A 191 5.46 1.29 -12.11
CA PRO A 191 5.18 -0.08 -11.71
C PRO A 191 3.67 -0.35 -11.61
N ILE A 192 3.26 -1.60 -11.82
CA ILE A 192 1.85 -2.01 -11.63
C ILE A 192 1.54 -2.10 -10.13
N GLY A 193 0.50 -1.39 -9.71
CA GLY A 193 -0.02 -1.41 -8.33
C GLY A 193 -1.17 -2.40 -8.10
N GLY A 194 -1.79 -2.88 -9.17
CA GLY A 194 -2.93 -3.80 -9.13
C GLY A 194 -4.00 -3.43 -10.16
N ASN A 195 -5.18 -4.03 -10.02
CA ASN A 195 -6.33 -3.76 -10.88
C ASN A 195 -7.33 -2.81 -10.21
N VAL A 196 -7.91 -1.91 -10.99
CA VAL A 196 -9.08 -1.13 -10.58
C VAL A 196 -10.28 -2.06 -10.47
N THR A 197 -11.11 -1.84 -9.45
CA THR A 197 -12.37 -2.55 -9.20
C THR A 197 -13.54 -1.67 -9.60
N TYR A 198 -14.73 -2.25 -9.85
CA TYR A 198 -15.92 -1.46 -10.16
C TYR A 198 -16.18 -0.38 -9.11
N HIS A 199 -16.56 0.82 -9.55
CA HIS A 199 -16.85 1.93 -8.64
C HIS A 199 -17.99 1.54 -7.70
N PRO A 200 -17.80 1.67 -6.37
CA PRO A 200 -18.82 1.32 -5.40
C PRO A 200 -20.15 2.04 -5.65
N GLY A 201 -21.26 1.32 -5.53
CA GLY A 201 -22.61 1.89 -5.68
C GLY A 201 -23.04 2.32 -7.09
N VAL A 202 -22.28 1.99 -8.14
CA VAL A 202 -22.66 2.30 -9.54
C VAL A 202 -23.36 1.12 -10.23
N LYS A 203 -22.77 -0.07 -10.13
CA LYS A 203 -23.29 -1.31 -10.73
C LYS A 203 -23.34 -2.43 -9.69
N MET A 204 -24.23 -3.37 -9.93
CA MET A 204 -24.12 -4.71 -9.36
C MET A 204 -23.27 -5.58 -10.30
N VAL A 205 -22.68 -6.62 -9.74
CA VAL A 205 -21.78 -7.50 -10.47
C VAL A 205 -22.05 -8.96 -10.15
N LYS A 206 -21.65 -9.84 -11.07
CA LYS A 206 -21.68 -11.29 -10.86
C LYS A 206 -20.51 -11.96 -11.61
N PHE A 207 -20.28 -13.22 -11.31
CA PHE A 207 -19.37 -14.08 -12.07
C PHE A 207 -20.20 -15.05 -12.92
N GLN A 208 -19.67 -15.54 -14.05
CA GLN A 208 -20.40 -16.47 -14.92
C GLN A 208 -20.64 -17.80 -14.24
N THR A 209 -19.72 -18.23 -13.38
CA THR A 209 -19.82 -19.48 -12.63
C THR A 209 -20.58 -19.38 -11.30
N ASP A 210 -21.09 -18.20 -10.93
CA ASP A 210 -21.86 -18.00 -9.69
C ASP A 210 -23.27 -17.45 -10.01
N VAL A 211 -24.28 -18.04 -9.38
CA VAL A 211 -25.67 -17.60 -9.48
C VAL A 211 -25.95 -16.33 -8.68
N LYS A 212 -25.06 -15.95 -7.76
CA LYS A 212 -25.23 -14.80 -6.87
C LYS A 212 -24.92 -13.48 -7.58
N THR A 213 -25.70 -12.46 -7.23
CA THR A 213 -25.48 -11.06 -7.64
C THR A 213 -24.98 -10.25 -6.45
N TYR A 214 -24.01 -9.37 -6.67
CA TYR A 214 -23.32 -8.64 -5.62
C TYR A 214 -23.42 -7.14 -5.85
N ALA A 215 -23.63 -6.37 -4.78
CA ALA A 215 -23.38 -4.93 -4.77
C ALA A 215 -21.91 -4.68 -4.41
N VAL A 216 -21.29 -3.71 -5.07
CA VAL A 216 -19.88 -3.36 -4.86
C VAL A 216 -19.74 -2.26 -3.82
N SER A 217 -19.04 -2.55 -2.73
CA SER A 217 -18.68 -1.59 -1.67
C SER A 217 -17.19 -1.21 -1.77
N ARG A 218 -16.78 -0.17 -1.02
CA ARG A 218 -15.39 0.33 -0.97
C ARG A 218 -14.35 -0.80 -0.83
N GLY A 219 -13.23 -0.65 -1.53
CA GLY A 219 -12.11 -1.59 -1.50
C GLY A 219 -12.37 -2.87 -2.29
N GLY A 220 -13.30 -2.83 -3.25
CA GLY A 220 -13.70 -4.02 -4.00
C GLY A 220 -14.39 -5.08 -3.13
N THR A 221 -15.19 -4.65 -2.15
CA THR A 221 -15.92 -5.58 -1.28
C THR A 221 -17.28 -5.93 -1.90
N LEU A 222 -17.47 -7.18 -2.28
CA LEU A 222 -18.72 -7.71 -2.84
C LEU A 222 -19.66 -8.14 -1.73
N ARG A 223 -20.86 -7.57 -1.71
CA ARG A 223 -21.94 -7.90 -0.77
C ARG A 223 -23.06 -8.61 -1.50
N TRP A 224 -23.32 -9.87 -1.15
CA TRP A 224 -24.33 -10.68 -1.82
C TRP A 224 -25.73 -10.10 -1.61
N VAL A 225 -26.43 -9.78 -2.70
CA VAL A 225 -27.83 -9.37 -2.70
C VAL A 225 -28.72 -10.61 -2.71
N LYS A 226 -29.37 -10.91 -1.58
CA LYS A 226 -30.08 -12.19 -1.39
C LYS A 226 -31.39 -12.29 -2.16
N THR A 227 -32.07 -11.18 -2.43
CA THR A 227 -33.41 -11.16 -3.00
C THR A 227 -33.55 -10.11 -4.10
N GLU A 228 -34.44 -10.36 -5.07
CA GLU A 228 -34.79 -9.37 -6.09
C GLU A 228 -35.43 -8.13 -5.49
N GLU A 229 -36.19 -8.27 -4.40
CA GLU A 229 -36.82 -7.13 -3.72
C GLU A 229 -35.77 -6.19 -3.12
N ALA A 230 -34.69 -6.73 -2.55
CA ALA A 230 -33.55 -5.92 -2.12
C ALA A 230 -32.89 -5.20 -3.31
N ALA A 231 -32.67 -5.91 -4.42
CA ALA A 231 -32.11 -5.33 -5.64
C ALA A 231 -32.97 -4.18 -6.18
N ARG A 232 -34.30 -4.37 -6.23
CA ARG A 232 -35.28 -3.34 -6.64
C ARG A 232 -35.29 -2.15 -5.69
N GLY A 233 -35.20 -2.40 -4.38
CA GLY A 233 -35.14 -1.34 -3.37
C GLY A 233 -33.91 -0.45 -3.51
N MET A 234 -32.79 -0.99 -3.99
CA MET A 234 -31.54 -0.26 -4.16
C MET A 234 -31.39 0.40 -5.55
N TYR A 235 -31.68 -0.35 -6.62
CA TYR A 235 -31.36 0.04 -8.01
C TYR A 235 -32.60 0.27 -8.88
N GLY A 236 -33.81 0.19 -8.31
CA GLY A 236 -35.07 0.40 -9.01
C GLY A 236 -35.57 -0.83 -9.79
N LEU A 237 -36.67 -0.65 -10.52
CA LEU A 237 -37.33 -1.75 -11.23
C LEU A 237 -36.45 -2.40 -12.32
N GLU A 238 -35.54 -1.63 -12.91
CA GLU A 238 -34.62 -2.08 -13.96
C GLU A 238 -33.26 -2.55 -13.41
N TRP A 239 -33.21 -2.98 -12.15
CA TRP A 239 -31.97 -3.41 -11.48
C TRP A 239 -31.19 -4.45 -12.28
N ASN A 240 -31.87 -5.32 -13.00
CA ASN A 240 -31.29 -6.39 -13.83
C ASN A 240 -30.47 -5.83 -15.01
N THR A 241 -30.76 -4.61 -15.47
CA THR A 241 -29.95 -3.90 -16.48
C THR A 241 -28.70 -3.25 -15.88
N LYS A 242 -28.59 -3.21 -14.55
CA LYS A 242 -27.49 -2.66 -13.78
C LYS A 242 -26.54 -3.74 -13.25
N VAL A 243 -26.64 -4.96 -13.77
CA VAL A 243 -25.74 -6.07 -13.44
C VAL A 243 -24.75 -6.27 -14.58
N ASP A 244 -23.46 -6.23 -14.26
CA ASP A 244 -22.39 -6.55 -15.19
C ASP A 244 -21.66 -7.85 -14.78
N ASP A 245 -21.27 -8.65 -15.77
CA ASP A 245 -20.44 -9.82 -15.53
C ASP A 245 -18.97 -9.44 -15.38
N ILE A 246 -18.32 -10.03 -14.38
CA ILE A 246 -16.88 -9.97 -14.16
C ILE A 246 -16.28 -11.31 -14.60
N ASN A 247 -15.22 -11.26 -15.40
CA ASN A 247 -14.43 -12.44 -15.75
C ASN A 247 -13.81 -13.07 -14.48
N GLU A 248 -13.89 -14.39 -14.36
CA GLU A 248 -13.39 -15.17 -13.23
C GLU A 248 -11.93 -14.89 -12.88
N ALA A 249 -11.09 -14.54 -13.86
CA ALA A 249 -9.69 -14.16 -13.64
C ALA A 249 -9.54 -12.95 -12.70
N PHE A 250 -10.56 -12.11 -12.59
CA PHE A 250 -10.57 -10.93 -11.71
C PHE A 250 -11.21 -11.19 -10.35
N TYR A 251 -11.68 -12.41 -10.06
CA TYR A 251 -12.27 -12.77 -8.77
C TYR A 251 -11.35 -12.42 -7.59
N VAL A 252 -10.06 -12.68 -7.74
CA VAL A 252 -9.03 -12.42 -6.72
C VAL A 252 -8.82 -10.93 -6.40
N ASN A 253 -9.36 -10.02 -7.22
CA ASN A 253 -9.31 -8.58 -6.95
C ASN A 253 -10.39 -8.11 -5.97
N TYR A 254 -11.32 -9.00 -5.59
CA TYR A 254 -12.46 -8.70 -4.74
C TYR A 254 -12.40 -9.47 -3.42
N THR A 255 -13.04 -8.90 -2.40
CA THR A 255 -13.30 -9.56 -1.12
C THR A 255 -14.79 -9.70 -0.89
N PHE A 256 -15.22 -10.53 0.06
CA PHE A 256 -16.63 -10.75 0.34
C PHE A 256 -17.02 -10.15 1.69
N GLY A 257 -18.04 -9.30 1.67
CA GLY A 257 -18.60 -8.67 2.87
C GLY A 257 -19.92 -9.31 3.30
N TRP A 258 -20.52 -8.74 4.35
CA TRP A 258 -21.83 -9.16 4.85
C TRP A 258 -22.90 -9.03 3.75
N PRO A 259 -23.81 -10.03 3.65
CA PRO A 259 -24.88 -10.00 2.67
C PRO A 259 -25.84 -8.82 2.90
N ILE A 260 -26.60 -8.52 1.85
CA ILE A 260 -27.69 -7.53 1.82
C ILE A 260 -28.98 -8.33 1.80
N GLU A 261 -29.79 -8.19 2.85
CA GLU A 261 -31.06 -8.90 2.99
C GLU A 261 -32.23 -8.02 2.51
N TYR A 262 -32.12 -6.71 2.74
CA TYR A 262 -33.15 -5.72 2.44
C TYR A 262 -32.56 -4.52 1.69
N GLY A 263 -33.41 -3.79 0.95
CA GLY A 263 -32.99 -2.65 0.13
C GLY A 263 -32.41 -1.47 0.92
N PHE A 264 -32.65 -1.37 2.23
CA PHE A 264 -32.10 -0.33 3.09
C PHE A 264 -30.73 -0.69 3.72
N ASP A 265 -30.26 -1.94 3.61
CA ASP A 265 -28.95 -2.37 4.16
C ASP A 265 -27.77 -1.77 3.37
N TYR A 266 -28.06 -1.17 2.22
CA TYR A 266 -27.10 -0.62 1.29
C TYR A 266 -27.74 0.52 0.50
N ALA A 267 -27.19 1.72 0.62
CA ALA A 267 -27.64 2.90 -0.10
C ALA A 267 -26.64 3.21 -1.23
N PRO A 268 -26.94 2.88 -2.51
CA PRO A 268 -25.97 2.99 -3.59
C PRO A 268 -25.39 4.39 -3.76
N ASP A 269 -26.21 5.44 -3.67
CA ASP A 269 -25.73 6.81 -3.85
C ASP A 269 -24.85 7.28 -2.69
N VAL A 270 -25.13 6.85 -1.46
CA VAL A 270 -24.28 7.14 -0.29
C VAL A 270 -22.93 6.44 -0.43
N VAL A 271 -22.93 5.17 -0.86
CA VAL A 271 -21.70 4.40 -1.06
C VAL A 271 -20.89 4.94 -2.25
N ARG A 272 -21.56 5.36 -3.33
CA ARG A 272 -20.90 6.00 -4.47
C ARG A 272 -20.25 7.31 -4.06
N ASN A 273 -21.00 8.19 -3.41
CA ASN A 273 -20.49 9.51 -3.05
C ASN A 273 -19.44 9.48 -1.94
N SER A 274 -19.36 8.40 -1.16
CA SER A 274 -18.30 8.24 -0.16
C SER A 274 -16.95 7.85 -0.77
N VAL A 275 -16.93 7.36 -2.01
CA VAL A 275 -15.71 6.94 -2.72
C VAL A 275 -15.47 7.88 -3.89
N ASN A 276 -14.67 8.92 -3.68
CA ASN A 276 -14.47 9.99 -4.66
C ASN A 276 -13.28 9.77 -5.61
N SER A 277 -12.47 8.74 -5.38
CA SER A 277 -11.26 8.48 -6.15
C SER A 277 -10.82 7.01 -6.02
N ILE A 278 -10.03 6.56 -7.00
CA ILE A 278 -9.43 5.22 -6.97
C ILE A 278 -8.40 5.12 -5.84
N ASP A 279 -7.64 6.19 -5.54
CA ASP A 279 -6.77 6.22 -4.36
C ASP A 279 -7.57 5.94 -3.07
N TYR A 280 -8.73 6.57 -2.90
CA TYR A 280 -9.60 6.34 -1.74
C TYR A 280 -10.12 4.89 -1.66
N ASP A 281 -10.53 4.33 -2.80
CA ASP A 281 -10.98 2.95 -2.90
C ASP A 281 -9.87 1.95 -2.57
N LYS A 282 -8.65 2.22 -3.03
CA LYS A 282 -7.47 1.38 -2.79
C LYS A 282 -6.78 1.63 -1.45
N GLY A 283 -7.27 2.57 -0.64
CA GLY A 283 -6.71 2.90 0.67
C GLY A 283 -5.31 3.54 0.58
N LEU A 284 -5.08 4.36 -0.45
CA LEU A 284 -3.80 5.03 -0.72
C LEU A 284 -3.71 6.45 -0.16
N GLU A 285 -4.52 6.76 0.86
CA GLU A 285 -4.57 8.09 1.50
C GLU A 285 -3.33 8.43 2.33
#